data_AF-A0A1F7SLA5-F1
#
_entry.id   AF-A0A1F7SLA5-F1
#
_cell.length_a   1.000
_cell.length_b   1.000
_cell.length_c   1.000
_cell.angle_alpha   90.00
_cell.angle_beta   90.00
_cell.angle_gamma   90.00
#
_symmetry.space_group_name_H-M   'P 1'
#
loop_
_entity.id
_entity.type
_entity.pdbx_description
1 polymer ?
#
loop_
_entity_poly.entity_id
_entity_poly.type
_entity_poly.pdbx_seq_one_letter_code
_entity_poly.pdbx_strand_id
1 'polypeptide(L)'
;MHKQIGELIISYIALILAISVHECSHAWTANRFGDPTAKNLGRMTLNPLAHIDLLGTVLIPLFIIISGSNILFGWAKPVPVNPYNLRNPKKGSLWVSFSGPLSNMVLAITAAVIYHLAGFIPGGVFFAQEWFFIFKPLILIVIFTIQLNIILAVFNLIPIFPLDGSGILMGILPAGKAILFEKTKPYGFLILLFLFYTGILGTILSPVYFTLINFLRVPIF
;
A
#
# COMPACT_ATOMS: atom_id res chain seq x y z
N MET A 1 -0.75 23.59 -3.30
CA MET A 1 -2.17 23.46 -2.89
C MET A 1 -2.22 22.78 -1.54
N HIS A 2 -2.74 23.43 -0.49
CA HIS A 2 -3.08 22.72 0.74
C HIS A 2 -4.31 21.86 0.47
N LYS A 3 -4.24 20.55 0.75
CA LYS A 3 -5.43 19.69 0.69
C LYS A 3 -6.43 20.17 1.73
N GLN A 4 -7.71 20.27 1.35
CA GLN A 4 -8.75 20.59 2.31
C GLN A 4 -8.91 19.44 3.31
N ILE A 5 -9.34 19.73 4.54
CA ILE A 5 -9.52 18.71 5.60
C ILE A 5 -10.39 17.54 5.12
N GLY A 6 -11.44 17.81 4.34
CA GLY A 6 -12.28 16.76 3.75
C GLY A 6 -11.52 15.80 2.82
N GLU A 7 -10.57 16.31 2.02
CA GLU A 7 -9.74 15.50 1.12
C GLU A 7 -8.74 14.65 1.91
N LEU A 8 -8.22 15.17 3.03
CA LEU A 8 -7.38 14.41 3.96
C LEU A 8 -8.16 13.27 4.61
N ILE A 9 -9.40 13.50 5.03
CA ILE A 9 -10.25 12.45 5.61
C ILE A 9 -10.55 11.37 4.56
N ILE A 10 -10.94 11.75 3.34
CA ILE A 10 -11.25 10.78 2.28
C ILE A 10 -10.02 9.96 1.90
N SER A 11 -8.86 10.59 1.75
CA SER A 11 -7.60 9.89 1.47
C SER A 11 -7.18 8.98 2.62
N TYR A 12 -7.40 9.37 3.87
CA TYR A 12 -7.15 8.52 5.04
C TYR A 12 -8.06 7.28 5.06
N ILE A 13 -9.35 7.43 4.75
CA ILE A 13 -10.28 6.29 4.62
C ILE A 13 -9.80 5.34 3.52
N ALA A 14 -9.43 5.88 2.35
CA ALA A 14 -8.91 5.09 1.25
C ALA A 14 -7.60 4.36 1.62
N LEU A 15 -6.71 5.02 2.38
CA LEU A 15 -5.45 4.44 2.87
C LEU A 15 -5.70 3.24 3.78
N ILE A 16 -6.58 3.39 4.77
CA ILE A 16 -6.91 2.32 5.71
C ILE A 16 -7.51 1.10 5.00
N LEU A 17 -8.39 1.33 4.02
CA LEU A 17 -8.97 0.25 3.22
C LEU A 17 -7.91 -0.45 2.35
N ALA A 18 -7.01 0.31 1.72
CA ALA A 18 -5.91 -0.24 0.92
C ALA A 18 -4.99 -1.12 1.78
N ILE A 19 -4.60 -0.63 2.96
CA ILE A 19 -3.81 -1.39 3.94
C ILE A 19 -4.54 -2.67 4.36
N SER A 20 -5.85 -2.61 4.59
CA SER A 20 -6.62 -3.78 5.04
C SER A 20 -6.64 -4.89 4.00
N VAL A 21 -6.79 -4.53 2.73
CA VAL A 21 -6.74 -5.48 1.61
C VAL A 21 -5.33 -6.05 1.46
N HIS A 22 -4.30 -5.21 1.58
CA HIS A 22 -2.89 -5.60 1.56
C HIS A 22 -2.56 -6.64 2.64
N GLU A 23 -2.81 -6.33 3.92
CA GLU A 23 -2.53 -7.23 5.04
C GLU A 23 -3.38 -8.51 4.99
N CYS A 24 -4.67 -8.40 4.62
CA CYS A 24 -5.52 -9.57 4.43
C CYS A 24 -4.96 -10.52 3.35
N SER A 25 -4.38 -9.98 2.28
CA SER A 25 -3.78 -10.78 1.21
C SER A 25 -2.54 -11.57 1.69
N HIS A 26 -1.69 -10.96 2.53
CA HIS A 26 -0.59 -11.67 3.18
C HIS A 26 -1.10 -12.81 4.05
N ALA A 27 -2.09 -12.53 4.90
CA ALA A 27 -2.68 -13.53 5.81
C ALA A 27 -3.32 -14.70 5.04
N TRP A 28 -4.07 -14.38 3.97
CA TRP A 28 -4.71 -15.36 3.12
C TRP A 28 -3.68 -16.23 2.39
N THR A 29 -2.64 -15.62 1.83
CA THR A 29 -1.58 -16.32 1.12
C THR A 29 -0.77 -17.20 2.07
N ALA A 30 -0.41 -16.71 3.25
CA ALA A 30 0.31 -17.49 4.27
C ALA A 30 -0.48 -18.75 4.65
N ASN A 31 -1.78 -18.59 4.92
CA ASN A 31 -2.68 -19.71 5.22
C ASN A 31 -2.78 -20.69 4.05
N ARG A 32 -2.83 -20.21 2.80
CA ARG A 32 -2.86 -21.07 1.60
C ARG A 32 -1.57 -21.88 1.43
N PHE A 33 -0.42 -21.32 1.83
CA PHE A 33 0.89 -21.98 1.80
C PHE A 33 1.19 -22.82 3.05
N GLY A 34 0.27 -22.88 4.01
CA GLY A 34 0.33 -23.79 5.16
C GLY A 34 0.51 -23.12 6.52
N ASP A 35 0.64 -21.80 6.59
CA ASP A 35 0.79 -21.08 7.86
C ASP A 35 -0.54 -20.45 8.33
N PRO A 36 -1.26 -21.08 9.28
CA PRO A 36 -2.52 -20.57 9.79
C PRO A 36 -2.34 -19.47 10.86
N THR A 37 -1.11 -19.08 11.22
CA THR A 37 -0.83 -18.14 12.33
C THR A 37 -1.68 -16.87 12.25
N ALA A 38 -1.61 -16.16 11.12
CA ALA A 38 -2.36 -14.92 10.91
C ALA A 38 -3.89 -15.13 10.98
N LYS A 39 -4.37 -16.23 10.39
CA LYS A 39 -5.79 -16.59 10.39
C LYS A 39 -6.29 -16.84 11.82
N ASN A 40 -5.54 -17.61 12.60
CA ASN A 40 -5.90 -17.95 13.98
C ASN A 40 -5.88 -16.72 14.90
N LEU A 41 -5.07 -15.71 14.58
CA LEU A 41 -5.05 -14.41 15.25
C LEU A 41 -6.12 -13.44 14.75
N GLY A 42 -7.05 -13.88 13.88
CA GLY A 42 -8.12 -13.05 13.34
C GLY A 42 -7.66 -11.98 12.35
N ARG A 43 -6.44 -12.10 11.79
CA ARG A 43 -5.86 -11.11 10.86
C ARG A 43 -6.22 -11.35 9.40
N MET A 44 -6.80 -12.51 9.06
CA MET A 44 -7.31 -12.79 7.71
C MET A 44 -8.70 -12.16 7.54
N THR A 45 -8.77 -10.83 7.52
CA THR A 45 -10.01 -10.05 7.47
C THR A 45 -9.80 -8.72 6.74
N LEU A 46 -10.85 -8.24 6.07
CA LEU A 46 -10.89 -6.90 5.48
C LEU A 46 -11.31 -5.82 6.48
N ASN A 47 -11.65 -6.20 7.71
CA ASN A 47 -11.97 -5.24 8.77
C ASN A 47 -10.69 -4.45 9.13
N PRO A 48 -10.65 -3.12 8.90
CA PRO A 48 -9.44 -2.37 9.14
C PRO A 48 -8.99 -2.31 10.59
N LEU A 49 -9.93 -2.44 11.52
CA LEU A 49 -9.63 -2.43 12.96
C LEU A 49 -8.67 -3.56 13.35
N ALA A 50 -8.64 -4.66 12.59
CA ALA A 50 -7.72 -5.76 12.82
C ALA A 50 -6.27 -5.44 12.44
N HIS A 51 -6.03 -4.36 11.69
CA HIS A 51 -4.74 -4.00 11.10
C HIS A 51 -4.16 -2.68 11.63
N ILE A 52 -4.89 -2.01 12.52
CA ILE A 52 -4.46 -0.74 13.11
C ILE A 52 -3.20 -0.94 13.96
N ASP A 53 -2.19 -0.12 13.67
CA ASP A 53 -1.12 0.21 14.61
C ASP A 53 -1.40 1.59 15.22
N LEU A 54 -1.34 1.70 16.55
CA LEU A 54 -1.68 2.96 17.23
C LEU A 54 -0.74 4.10 16.81
N LEU A 55 0.55 3.83 16.65
CA LEU A 55 1.52 4.83 16.22
C LEU A 55 1.40 5.06 14.71
N GLY A 56 1.53 4.00 13.92
CA GLY A 56 1.64 4.08 12.47
C GLY A 56 0.35 4.41 11.74
N THR A 57 -0.80 3.91 12.20
CA THR A 57 -2.08 4.11 11.53
C THR A 57 -2.88 5.27 12.12
N VAL A 58 -2.70 5.62 13.40
CA VAL A 58 -3.51 6.66 14.08
C VAL A 58 -2.72 7.92 14.39
N LEU A 59 -1.68 7.82 15.23
CA LEU A 59 -1.00 9.00 15.76
C LEU A 59 -0.20 9.76 14.70
N ILE A 60 0.54 9.04 13.84
CA ILE A 60 1.36 9.67 12.79
C ILE A 60 0.49 10.37 11.75
N PRO A 61 -0.55 9.74 11.15
CA PRO A 61 -1.46 10.43 10.24
C PRO A 61 -2.15 11.64 10.87
N LEU A 62 -2.60 11.53 12.13
CA LEU A 62 -3.25 12.64 12.83
C LEU A 62 -2.30 13.84 13.03
N PHE A 63 -1.06 13.58 13.42
CA PHE A 63 -0.03 14.62 13.56
C PHE A 63 0.28 15.30 12.21
N ILE A 64 0.34 14.53 11.12
CA ILE A 64 0.53 15.05 9.76
C ILE A 64 -0.63 15.96 9.35
N ILE A 65 -1.87 15.55 9.63
CA ILE A 65 -3.07 16.34 9.33
C ILE A 65 -3.06 17.65 10.14
N ILE A 66 -2.74 17.61 11.43
CA ILE A 66 -2.70 18.80 12.30
C ILE A 66 -1.56 19.74 11.91
N SER A 67 -0.41 19.20 11.50
CA SER A 67 0.75 20.00 11.07
C SER A 67 0.57 20.64 9.68
N GLY A 68 -0.50 20.34 8.96
CA GLY A 68 -0.79 20.88 7.63
C GLY A 68 0.13 20.32 6.53
N SER A 69 0.82 19.21 6.80
CA SER A 69 1.63 18.52 5.81
C SER A 69 0.75 17.78 4.81
N ASN A 70 1.10 17.87 3.53
CA ASN A 70 0.39 17.19 2.45
C ASN A 70 0.82 15.72 2.25
N ILE A 71 1.85 15.26 2.99
CA ILE A 71 2.40 13.91 2.85
C ILE A 71 1.80 13.03 3.93
N LEU A 72 0.72 12.31 3.58
CA LEU A 72 0.16 11.26 4.43
C LEU A 72 1.08 10.03 4.41
N PHE A 73 1.65 9.72 5.56
CA PHE A 73 2.46 8.53 5.79
C PHE A 73 1.89 7.77 6.97
N GLY A 74 1.88 6.44 6.87
CA GLY A 74 1.45 5.56 7.95
C GLY A 74 1.76 4.11 7.61
N TRP A 75 1.83 3.27 8.64
CA TRP A 75 2.03 1.84 8.49
C TRP A 75 0.98 1.07 9.30
N ALA A 76 0.70 -0.15 8.84
CA ALA A 76 -0.18 -1.09 9.52
C ALA A 76 0.58 -1.87 10.60
N LYS A 77 -0.16 -2.54 11.47
CA LYS A 77 0.42 -3.57 12.33
C LYS A 77 0.67 -4.83 11.50
N PRO A 78 1.94 -5.21 11.21
CA PRO A 78 2.24 -6.25 10.24
C PRO A 78 1.56 -7.58 10.56
N VAL A 79 1.16 -8.29 9.52
CA VAL A 79 0.63 -9.66 9.66
C VAL A 79 1.75 -10.63 10.04
N PRO A 80 1.59 -11.40 11.13
CA PRO A 80 2.58 -12.38 11.53
C PRO A 80 2.58 -13.57 10.58
N VAL A 81 3.76 -13.88 10.04
CA VAL A 81 4.00 -15.05 9.19
C VAL A 81 5.08 -15.89 9.88
N ASN A 82 4.80 -17.17 10.07
CA ASN A 82 5.74 -18.14 10.59
C ASN A 82 6.32 -18.99 9.43
N PRO A 83 7.59 -18.75 9.03
CA PRO A 83 8.20 -19.49 7.93
C PRO A 83 8.30 -21.00 8.20
N TYR A 84 8.34 -21.44 9.46
CA TYR A 84 8.41 -22.84 9.83
C TYR A 84 7.11 -23.61 9.57
N ASN A 85 5.97 -22.91 9.48
CA ASN A 85 4.69 -23.53 9.14
C ASN A 85 4.47 -23.64 7.61
N LEU A 86 5.26 -22.92 6.81
CA LEU A 86 5.12 -22.93 5.35
C LEU A 86 5.61 -24.25 4.78
N ARG A 87 4.80 -24.87 3.89
CA ARG A 87 5.16 -26.13 3.21
C ARG A 87 6.47 -26.05 2.43
N ASN A 88 6.75 -24.88 1.88
CA ASN A 88 8.03 -24.55 1.26
C ASN A 88 8.41 -23.14 1.71
N PRO A 89 9.30 -22.98 2.71
CA PRO A 89 9.60 -21.67 3.30
C PRO A 89 10.08 -20.63 2.29
N LYS A 90 10.93 -21.04 1.33
CA LYS A 90 11.47 -20.10 0.34
C LYS A 90 10.40 -19.61 -0.64
N LYS A 91 9.64 -20.53 -1.26
CA LYS A 91 8.57 -20.16 -2.20
C LYS A 91 7.40 -19.50 -1.47
N GLY A 92 7.03 -20.00 -0.30
CA GLY A 92 5.95 -19.48 0.52
C GLY A 92 6.22 -18.04 0.93
N SER A 93 7.39 -17.75 1.48
CA SER A 93 7.75 -16.37 1.86
C SER A 93 7.76 -15.42 0.66
N LEU A 94 8.27 -15.86 -0.51
CA LEU A 94 8.21 -15.06 -1.74
C LEU A 94 6.77 -14.68 -2.10
N TRP A 95 5.88 -15.67 -2.18
CA TRP A 95 4.49 -15.45 -2.58
C TRP A 95 3.70 -14.66 -1.55
N VAL A 96 3.96 -14.90 -0.27
CA VAL A 96 3.37 -14.11 0.81
C VAL A 96 3.79 -12.66 0.66
N SER A 97 5.09 -12.35 0.56
CA SER A 97 5.54 -10.96 0.36
C SER A 97 5.01 -10.34 -0.94
N PHE A 98 4.93 -11.10 -2.04
CA PHE A 98 4.39 -10.57 -3.29
C PHE A 98 2.87 -10.31 -3.25
N SER A 99 2.12 -11.02 -2.40
CA SER A 99 0.65 -10.94 -2.39
C SER A 99 0.11 -9.56 -2.02
N GLY A 100 0.75 -8.84 -1.09
CA GLY A 100 0.37 -7.48 -0.69
C GLY A 100 0.49 -6.46 -1.82
N PRO A 101 1.67 -6.29 -2.46
CA PRO A 101 1.82 -5.39 -3.60
C PRO A 101 0.90 -5.80 -4.76
N LEU A 102 0.73 -7.10 -5.00
CA LEU A 102 -0.17 -7.60 -6.03
C LEU A 102 -1.64 -7.23 -5.74
N SER A 103 -2.12 -7.39 -4.50
CA SER A 103 -3.50 -7.05 -4.15
C SER A 103 -3.78 -5.56 -4.34
N ASN A 104 -2.80 -4.71 -3.99
CA ASN A 104 -2.92 -3.28 -4.20
C ASN A 104 -2.97 -2.94 -5.70
N MET A 105 -2.12 -3.53 -6.52
CA MET A 105 -2.19 -3.35 -7.97
C MET A 105 -3.55 -3.78 -8.55
N VAL A 106 -4.07 -4.93 -8.11
CA VAL A 106 -5.40 -5.41 -8.52
C VAL A 106 -6.51 -4.43 -8.10
N LEU A 107 -6.44 -3.91 -6.87
CA LEU A 107 -7.41 -2.95 -6.37
C LEU A 107 -7.34 -1.61 -7.12
N ALA A 108 -6.13 -1.13 -7.42
CA ALA A 108 -5.93 0.07 -8.23
C ALA A 108 -6.52 -0.07 -9.65
N ILE A 109 -6.25 -1.21 -10.31
CA ILE A 109 -6.78 -1.48 -11.66
C ILE A 109 -8.31 -1.59 -11.61
N THR A 110 -8.86 -2.30 -10.62
CA THR A 110 -10.32 -2.43 -10.47
C THR A 110 -10.97 -1.07 -10.23
N ALA A 111 -10.40 -0.24 -9.36
CA ALA A 111 -10.88 1.12 -9.11
C ALA A 111 -10.74 2.01 -10.35
N ALA A 112 -9.69 1.86 -11.16
CA ALA A 112 -9.53 2.58 -12.42
C ALA A 112 -10.58 2.18 -13.47
N VAL A 113 -10.92 0.88 -13.56
CA VAL A 113 -12.02 0.42 -14.41
C VAL A 113 -13.34 1.06 -13.95
N ILE A 114 -13.63 1.08 -12.65
CA ILE A 114 -14.82 1.74 -12.09
C ILE A 114 -14.80 3.23 -12.42
N TYR A 115 -13.67 3.91 -12.25
CA TYR A 115 -13.49 5.34 -12.55
C TYR A 115 -13.88 5.68 -14.00
N HIS A 116 -13.43 4.87 -14.96
CA HIS A 116 -13.75 5.08 -16.38
C HIS A 116 -15.20 4.72 -16.72
N LEU A 117 -15.69 3.56 -16.27
CA LEU A 117 -17.06 3.12 -16.57
C LEU A 117 -18.12 4.01 -15.91
N ALA A 118 -17.83 4.55 -14.73
CA ALA A 118 -18.71 5.49 -14.05
C ALA A 118 -18.66 6.91 -14.64
N GLY A 119 -17.81 7.18 -15.65
CA GLY A 119 -17.71 8.51 -16.24
C GLY A 119 -17.15 9.58 -15.30
N PHE A 120 -16.31 9.18 -14.33
CA PHE A 120 -15.60 10.09 -13.42
C PHE A 120 -14.35 10.74 -14.06
N ILE A 121 -14.22 10.63 -15.38
CA ILE A 121 -13.19 11.29 -16.17
C ILE A 121 -13.48 12.80 -16.31
N PRO A 122 -12.45 13.66 -16.41
CA PRO A 122 -12.66 15.06 -16.76
C PRO A 122 -13.45 15.19 -18.07
N GLY A 123 -14.51 15.99 -18.07
CA GLY A 123 -15.44 16.11 -19.21
C GLY A 123 -16.53 15.04 -19.27
N GLY A 124 -16.56 14.08 -18.33
CA GLY A 124 -17.66 13.15 -18.15
C GLY A 124 -18.91 13.82 -17.54
N VAL A 125 -20.04 13.10 -17.55
CA VAL A 125 -21.35 13.60 -17.08
C VAL A 125 -21.29 14.16 -15.66
N PHE A 126 -20.48 13.55 -14.80
CA PHE A 126 -20.31 13.94 -13.40
C PHE A 126 -19.36 15.13 -13.18
N PHE A 127 -18.69 15.62 -14.23
CA PHE A 127 -17.87 16.83 -14.19
C PHE A 127 -18.64 18.08 -14.67
N ALA A 128 -19.92 17.94 -15.02
CA ALA A 128 -20.82 19.09 -15.17
C ALA A 128 -21.02 19.78 -13.80
N GLN A 129 -21.05 21.12 -13.78
CA GLN A 129 -20.97 21.92 -12.55
C GLN A 129 -21.96 21.51 -11.44
N GLU A 130 -23.21 21.20 -11.82
CA GLU A 130 -24.29 20.76 -10.93
C GLU A 130 -23.96 19.42 -10.23
N TRP A 131 -23.52 18.44 -11.00
CA TRP A 131 -23.26 17.07 -10.52
C TRP A 131 -21.94 16.96 -9.78
N PHE A 132 -20.94 17.76 -10.17
CA PHE A 132 -19.60 17.68 -9.62
C PHE A 132 -19.60 17.94 -8.12
N PHE A 133 -20.34 18.94 -7.63
CA PHE A 133 -20.35 19.26 -6.19
C PHE A 133 -20.89 18.11 -5.33
N ILE A 134 -21.94 17.45 -5.81
CA ILE A 134 -22.60 16.33 -5.11
C ILE A 134 -21.71 15.08 -5.14
N PHE A 135 -21.10 14.78 -6.29
CA PHE A 135 -20.33 13.55 -6.50
C PHE A 135 -18.83 13.70 -6.19
N LYS A 136 -18.33 14.91 -5.92
CA LYS A 136 -16.90 15.17 -5.62
C LYS A 136 -16.34 14.20 -4.58
N PRO A 137 -16.98 13.93 -3.42
CA PRO A 137 -16.43 13.00 -2.44
C PRO A 137 -16.28 11.57 -2.97
N LEU A 138 -17.25 11.10 -3.78
CA LEU A 138 -17.23 9.78 -4.39
C LEU A 138 -16.16 9.68 -5.49
N ILE A 139 -15.99 10.73 -6.28
CA ILE A 139 -14.93 10.79 -7.30
C ILE A 139 -13.55 10.77 -6.61
N LEU A 140 -13.39 11.55 -5.53
CA LEU A 140 -12.14 11.61 -4.78
C LEU A 140 -11.78 10.29 -4.09
N ILE A 141 -12.74 9.58 -3.50
CA ILE A 141 -12.42 8.30 -2.86
C ILE A 141 -11.92 7.29 -3.88
N VAL A 142 -12.52 7.22 -5.08
CA VAL A 142 -12.07 6.34 -6.16
C VAL A 142 -10.66 6.74 -6.63
N ILE A 143 -10.42 8.03 -6.87
CA ILE A 143 -9.11 8.53 -7.29
C ILE A 143 -8.04 8.23 -6.24
N PHE A 144 -8.30 8.52 -4.96
CA PHE A 144 -7.35 8.21 -3.89
C PHE A 144 -7.15 6.71 -3.70
N THR A 145 -8.18 5.88 -3.87
CA THR A 145 -8.01 4.42 -3.90
C THR A 145 -7.02 4.01 -4.99
N ILE A 146 -7.12 4.55 -6.20
CA ILE A 146 -6.18 4.23 -7.29
C ILE A 146 -4.76 4.69 -6.93
N GLN A 147 -4.60 5.96 -6.57
CA GLN A 147 -3.28 6.56 -6.31
C GLN A 147 -2.58 5.90 -5.11
N LEU A 148 -3.30 5.70 -4.00
CA LEU A 148 -2.74 5.12 -2.77
C LEU A 148 -2.37 3.65 -2.95
N ASN A 149 -3.17 2.88 -3.69
CA ASN A 149 -2.82 1.49 -3.97
C ASN A 149 -1.60 1.37 -4.88
N ILE A 150 -1.46 2.23 -5.90
CA ILE A 150 -0.26 2.25 -6.76
C ILE A 150 0.97 2.60 -5.95
N ILE A 151 0.94 3.70 -5.18
CA ILE A 151 2.10 4.11 -4.39
C ILE A 151 2.45 3.06 -3.33
N LEU A 152 1.47 2.46 -2.65
CA LEU A 152 1.71 1.37 -1.69
C LEU A 152 2.31 0.14 -2.37
N ALA A 153 1.84 -0.23 -3.56
CA ALA A 153 2.41 -1.36 -4.30
C ALA A 153 3.86 -1.10 -4.72
N VAL A 154 4.12 0.05 -5.36
CA VAL A 154 5.47 0.40 -5.84
C VAL A 154 6.43 0.58 -4.66
N PHE A 155 5.99 1.21 -3.58
CA PHE A 155 6.79 1.36 -2.36
C PHE A 155 7.13 0.01 -1.75
N ASN A 156 6.15 -0.87 -1.56
CA ASN A 156 6.41 -2.19 -0.99
C ASN A 156 7.23 -3.11 -1.90
N LEU A 157 7.39 -2.82 -3.19
CA LEU A 157 8.31 -3.57 -4.07
C LEU A 157 9.79 -3.18 -3.90
N ILE A 158 10.11 -2.12 -3.17
CA ILE A 158 11.50 -1.75 -2.89
C ILE A 158 12.18 -2.84 -2.05
N PRO A 159 13.35 -3.36 -2.47
CA PRO A 159 14.02 -4.46 -1.77
C PRO A 159 14.81 -4.00 -0.54
N ILE A 160 14.12 -3.40 0.44
CA ILE A 160 14.71 -2.91 1.70
C ILE A 160 13.79 -3.30 2.86
N PHE A 161 14.33 -3.85 3.94
CA PHE A 161 13.53 -4.19 5.12
C PHE A 161 12.94 -2.93 5.77
N PRO A 162 11.68 -2.95 6.27
CA PRO A 162 10.79 -4.11 6.39
C PRO A 162 9.84 -4.31 5.20
N LEU A 163 10.05 -3.68 4.05
CA LEU A 163 9.14 -3.72 2.90
C LEU A 163 9.09 -5.11 2.25
N ASP A 164 7.98 -5.44 1.61
CA ASP A 164 7.75 -6.75 1.00
C ASP A 164 8.79 -7.13 -0.05
N GLY A 165 9.33 -6.16 -0.77
CA GLY A 165 10.36 -6.34 -1.79
C GLY A 165 11.60 -7.04 -1.24
N SER A 166 11.90 -6.85 0.05
CA SER A 166 12.96 -7.58 0.73
C SER A 166 12.66 -9.08 0.83
N GLY A 167 11.42 -9.46 1.14
CA GLY A 167 10.96 -10.84 1.17
C GLY A 167 10.90 -11.49 -0.22
N ILE A 168 10.44 -10.73 -1.23
CA ILE A 168 10.47 -11.15 -2.64
C ILE A 168 11.91 -11.43 -3.07
N LEU A 169 12.82 -10.48 -2.82
CA LEU A 169 14.23 -10.61 -3.19
C LEU A 169 14.89 -11.81 -2.47
N MET A 170 14.66 -12.00 -1.18
CA MET A 170 15.15 -13.18 -0.44
C MET A 170 14.66 -14.49 -1.06
N GLY A 171 13.41 -14.54 -1.51
CA GLY A 171 12.83 -15.70 -2.17
C GLY A 171 13.44 -16.02 -3.54
N ILE A 172 13.95 -15.01 -4.25
CA ILE A 172 14.57 -15.16 -5.58
C ILE A 172 16.07 -15.49 -5.44
N LEU A 173 16.77 -14.91 -4.47
CA LEU A 173 18.21 -15.06 -4.33
C LEU A 173 18.65 -16.52 -4.05
N PRO A 174 19.83 -16.94 -4.52
CA PRO A 174 20.48 -18.16 -4.03
C PRO A 174 20.74 -18.09 -2.52
N ALA A 175 20.74 -19.24 -1.84
CA ALA A 175 20.78 -19.31 -0.37
C ALA A 175 21.91 -18.48 0.26
N GLY A 176 23.14 -18.58 -0.26
CA GLY A 176 24.26 -17.78 0.27
C GLY A 176 24.08 -16.27 0.13
N LYS A 177 23.49 -15.79 -0.98
CA LYS A 177 23.20 -14.37 -1.18
C LYS A 177 22.02 -13.90 -0.33
N ALA A 178 21.02 -14.75 -0.12
CA ALA A 178 19.89 -14.45 0.75
C ALA A 178 20.35 -14.26 2.20
N ILE A 179 21.25 -15.11 2.71
CA ILE A 179 21.84 -14.97 4.05
C ILE A 179 22.62 -13.65 4.17
N LEU A 180 23.42 -13.29 3.16
CA LEU A 180 24.15 -12.03 3.17
C LEU A 180 23.19 -10.83 3.16
N PHE A 181 22.13 -10.89 2.36
CA PHE A 181 21.12 -9.84 2.30
C PHE A 181 20.33 -9.71 3.61
N GLU A 182 20.01 -10.82 4.27
CA GLU A 182 19.31 -10.83 5.57
C GLU A 182 20.10 -10.08 6.66
N LYS A 183 21.44 -10.07 6.60
CA LYS A 183 22.28 -9.27 7.52
C LYS A 183 22.01 -7.76 7.43
N THR A 184 21.37 -7.27 6.37
CA THR A 184 20.98 -5.86 6.23
C THR A 184 19.71 -5.50 7.00
N LYS A 185 18.93 -6.50 7.46
CA LYS A 185 17.64 -6.32 8.14
C LYS A 185 17.67 -5.32 9.31
N PRO A 186 18.67 -5.32 10.22
CA PRO A 186 18.72 -4.36 11.33
C PRO A 186 18.87 -2.90 10.87
N TYR A 187 19.50 -2.69 9.71
CA TYR A 187 19.74 -1.36 9.15
C TYR A 187 18.61 -0.90 8.21
N GLY A 188 17.72 -1.81 7.80
CA GLY A 188 16.70 -1.53 6.78
C GLY A 188 15.83 -0.32 7.09
N PHE A 189 15.32 -0.21 8.33
CA PHE A 189 14.52 0.94 8.74
C PHE A 189 15.31 2.26 8.69
N LEU A 190 16.59 2.25 9.12
CA LEU A 190 17.46 3.43 9.05
C LEU A 190 17.76 3.83 7.60
N ILE A 191 17.97 2.84 6.72
CA ILE A 191 18.16 3.08 5.28
C ILE A 191 16.90 3.71 4.70
N LEU A 192 15.71 3.20 5.00
CA LEU A 192 14.45 3.79 4.53
C LEU A 192 14.27 5.23 5.02
N LEU A 193 14.55 5.50 6.29
CA LEU A 193 14.47 6.85 6.85
C LEU A 193 15.45 7.80 6.15
N PHE A 194 16.68 7.36 5.90
CA PHE A 194 17.69 8.12 5.16
C PHE A 194 17.23 8.41 3.73
N LEU A 195 16.70 7.41 3.01
CA LEU A 195 16.19 7.57 1.64
C LEU A 195 14.98 8.50 1.58
N PHE A 196 14.11 8.45 2.59
CA PHE A 196 12.97 9.37 2.71
C PHE A 196 13.46 10.81 2.97
N TYR A 197 14.35 11.01 3.95
CA TYR A 197 14.86 12.32 4.32
C TYR A 197 15.65 13.00 3.19
N THR A 198 16.46 12.24 2.46
CA THR A 198 17.25 12.74 1.31
C THR A 198 16.41 12.97 0.05
N GLY A 199 15.15 12.55 0.03
CA GLY A 199 14.27 12.63 -1.15
C GLY A 199 14.55 11.60 -2.25
N ILE A 200 15.59 10.77 -2.09
CA ILE A 200 15.95 9.71 -3.05
C ILE A 200 14.79 8.75 -3.26
N LEU A 201 14.04 8.43 -2.20
CA LEU A 201 12.86 7.59 -2.28
C LEU A 201 11.84 8.14 -3.31
N GLY A 202 11.58 9.45 -3.28
CA GLY A 202 10.69 10.10 -4.25
C GLY A 202 11.22 10.00 -5.68
N THR A 203 12.53 10.16 -5.88
CA THR A 203 13.18 9.99 -7.20
C THR A 203 13.04 8.58 -7.75
N ILE A 204 13.07 7.55 -6.89
CA ILE A 204 12.89 6.15 -7.30
C ILE A 204 11.41 5.85 -7.60
N LEU A 205 10.49 6.33 -6.75
CA LEU A 205 9.06 6.01 -6.84
C LEU A 205 8.36 6.76 -7.96
N SER A 206 8.69 8.05 -8.15
CA SER A 206 7.93 8.95 -9.02
C SER A 206 7.84 8.52 -10.48
N PRO A 207 8.90 8.01 -11.15
CA PRO A 207 8.78 7.63 -12.56
C PRO A 207 7.79 6.48 -12.75
N VAL A 208 7.84 5.48 -11.86
CA VAL A 208 6.93 4.33 -11.90
C VAL A 208 5.50 4.76 -11.59
N TYR A 209 5.32 5.54 -10.52
CA TYR A 209 4.02 6.07 -10.13
C TYR A 209 3.38 6.89 -11.26
N PHE A 210 4.08 7.88 -11.81
CA PHE A 210 3.54 8.74 -12.86
C PHE A 210 3.28 7.97 -14.15
N THR A 211 4.14 7.01 -14.51
CA THR A 211 3.91 6.15 -15.68
C THR A 211 2.61 5.36 -15.52
N LEU A 212 2.38 4.74 -14.37
CA LEU A 212 1.15 3.97 -14.11
C LEU A 212 -0.09 4.85 -14.06
N ILE A 213 -0.02 6.01 -13.40
CA ILE A 213 -1.15 6.95 -13.32
C ILE A 213 -1.52 7.50 -14.70
N ASN A 214 -0.52 7.89 -15.51
CA ASN A 214 -0.73 8.37 -16.86
C ASN A 214 -1.27 7.26 -17.78
N PHE A 215 -0.77 6.03 -17.63
CA PHE A 215 -1.28 4.87 -18.35
C PHE A 215 -2.76 4.62 -18.04
N LEU A 216 -3.15 4.72 -16.76
CA LEU A 216 -4.53 4.59 -16.32
C LEU A 216 -5.39 5.83 -16.61
N ARG A 217 -4.81 6.95 -17.10
CA ARG A 217 -5.49 8.21 -17.39
C ARG A 217 -6.29 8.76 -16.21
N VAL A 218 -5.69 8.72 -15.02
CA VAL A 218 -6.29 9.22 -13.77
C VAL A 218 -5.59 10.52 -13.38
N PRO A 219 -6.33 11.57 -12.93
CA PRO A 219 -5.70 12.81 -12.46
C PRO A 219 -4.88 12.59 -11.17
N ILE A 220 -3.89 13.46 -10.95
CA ILE A 220 -3.03 13.48 -9.75
C ILE A 220 -3.55 14.54 -8.78
N PHE A 221 -3.67 14.20 -7.49
CA PHE A 221 -4.25 15.08 -6.45
C PHE A 221 -3.37 15.16 -5.19
#